data_AF-A0A1G7WBK4-F1
#
_entry.id   AF-A0A1G7WBK4-F1
#
_cell.length_a   1.000
_cell.length_b   1.000
_cell.length_c   1.000
_cell.angle_alpha   90.00
_cell.angle_beta   90.00
_cell.angle_gamma   90.00
#
_symmetry.space_group_name_H-M   'P 1'
#
loop_
_entity.id
_entity.type
_entity.pdbx_description
1 polymer ?
#
loop_
_entity_poly.entity_id
_entity_poly.type
_entity_poly.pdbx_seq_one_letter_code
_entity_poly.pdbx_strand_id
1 'polypeptide(L)'
;MAIATSKTSPQSNTIGKIFDCEVFHIDQIPDAMRKMGWEVSARIMEHWFSISPAYKMNIDDKRAYLTGDPRLIPESVVDKSIIKMQWALQFVQIQDGIQSLSKEWNSPSGINELRTKLKNAGWNGNNSVRIGDSNDTLELEATAQVNRLKVGDYLDDLNDWYGAIGNATLKIVVRGQTQVKNDGSSIFLVEKYGYYIKDTYDFLSARKWSFWGGSEPLGIWSKNGALNKVESAIYFESYSLLHYGYLARKFSGYVPVFNSDFRKWQDKHNSGGDFFVFSDVYWVTAPREQNIIAIEYK
;
A
#
# COMPACT_ATOMS: atom_id res chain seq x y z
N MET A 1 40.78 -12.67 46.59
CA MET A 1 39.85 -12.33 45.49
C MET A 1 38.43 -12.43 46.00
N ALA A 2 37.71 -11.32 46.02
CA ALA A 2 36.25 -11.25 46.05
C ALA A 2 35.90 -9.81 45.63
N ILE A 3 35.58 -9.61 44.35
CA ILE A 3 35.21 -8.30 43.82
C ILE A 3 33.68 -8.29 43.71
N ALA A 4 33.07 -7.55 44.63
CA ALA A 4 31.66 -7.20 44.77
C ALA A 4 30.70 -8.26 45.34
N THR A 5 30.10 -7.91 46.48
CA THR A 5 28.87 -8.48 47.03
C THR A 5 27.68 -7.64 46.58
N SER A 6 26.71 -8.25 45.90
CA SER A 6 25.41 -7.63 45.63
C SER A 6 24.50 -7.84 46.84
N LYS A 7 24.06 -6.76 47.49
CA LYS A 7 22.99 -6.82 48.48
C LYS A 7 21.66 -6.76 47.74
N THR A 8 20.97 -7.90 47.66
CA THR A 8 19.53 -7.90 47.36
C THR A 8 18.79 -7.22 48.52
N SER A 9 17.68 -6.55 48.21
CA SER A 9 16.84 -5.89 49.21
C SER A 9 16.42 -6.87 50.31
N PRO A 10 16.35 -6.43 51.59
CA PRO A 10 15.94 -7.30 52.68
C PRO A 10 14.52 -7.84 52.47
N GLN A 11 14.27 -9.07 52.93
CA GLN A 11 13.00 -9.81 52.81
C GLN A 11 11.78 -9.05 53.38
N SER A 12 12.01 -8.05 54.24
CA SER A 12 10.99 -7.16 54.80
C SER A 12 10.47 -6.11 53.82
N ASN A 13 11.12 -5.92 52.67
CA ASN A 13 10.68 -4.96 51.66
C ASN A 13 9.65 -5.60 50.72
N THR A 14 8.39 -5.67 51.19
CA THR A 14 7.23 -6.17 50.42
C THR A 14 6.62 -5.11 49.50
N ILE A 15 7.13 -3.87 49.57
CA ILE A 15 6.73 -2.80 48.65
C ILE A 15 7.40 -3.10 47.32
N GLY A 16 6.64 -3.69 46.40
CA GLY A 16 7.07 -3.86 45.01
C GLY A 16 7.55 -2.51 44.47
N LYS A 17 8.70 -2.48 43.80
CA LYS A 17 9.11 -1.28 43.07
C LYS A 17 8.04 -1.01 42.03
N ILE A 18 7.33 0.10 42.19
CA ILE A 18 6.47 0.65 41.13
C ILE A 18 7.43 1.07 40.02
N PHE A 19 7.43 0.30 38.94
CA PHE A 19 8.16 0.61 37.73
C PHE A 19 7.14 1.20 36.76
N ASP A 20 7.15 2.52 36.59
CA ASP A 20 6.43 3.16 35.50
C ASP A 20 7.15 2.78 34.19
N CYS A 21 6.67 1.71 33.57
CA CYS A 21 7.00 1.43 32.18
C CYS A 21 6.07 2.29 31.34
N GLU A 22 6.61 3.31 30.69
CA GLU A 22 5.88 4.06 29.68
C GLU A 22 5.65 3.15 28.47
N VAL A 23 4.48 2.50 28.42
CA VAL A 23 4.13 1.54 27.38
C VAL A 23 3.82 2.28 26.07
N PHE A 24 4.46 1.87 24.99
CA PHE A 24 4.10 2.30 23.64
C PHE A 24 2.84 1.55 23.17
N HIS A 25 1.84 2.29 22.72
CA HIS A 25 0.60 1.75 22.17
C HIS A 25 0.52 1.99 20.66
N ILE A 26 -0.15 1.11 19.92
CA ILE A 26 -0.18 1.17 18.45
C ILE A 26 -0.88 2.42 17.90
N ASP A 27 -1.80 3.01 18.66
CA ASP A 27 -2.45 4.29 18.36
C ASP A 27 -1.51 5.49 18.50
N GLN A 28 -0.30 5.29 19.04
CA GLN A 28 0.78 6.29 19.07
C GLN A 28 1.71 6.19 17.85
N ILE A 29 1.49 5.22 16.95
CA ILE A 29 2.26 5.09 15.70
C ILE A 29 2.12 6.35 14.83
N PRO A 30 0.93 6.94 14.62
CA PRO A 30 0.81 8.17 13.84
C PRO A 30 1.67 9.33 14.39
N ASP A 31 1.69 9.54 15.71
CA ASP A 31 2.53 10.57 16.33
C ASP A 31 4.02 10.30 16.12
N ALA A 32 4.42 9.02 16.20
CA ALA A 32 5.80 8.60 15.92
C ALA A 32 6.17 8.84 14.44
N MET A 33 5.27 8.50 13.51
CA MET A 33 5.43 8.77 12.07
C MET A 33 5.61 10.28 11.81
N ARG A 34 4.81 11.15 12.44
CA ARG A 34 4.95 12.61 12.33
C ARG A 34 6.31 13.12 12.79
N LYS A 35 6.85 12.59 13.88
CA LYS A 35 8.20 12.91 14.36
C LYS A 35 9.29 12.49 13.36
N MET A 36 9.05 11.46 12.57
CA MET A 36 9.93 11.02 11.48
C MET A 36 9.72 11.82 10.18
N GLY A 37 8.77 12.75 10.14
CA GLY A 37 8.38 13.47 8.93
C GLY A 37 7.51 12.64 7.97
N TRP A 38 6.93 11.53 8.43
CA TRP A 38 6.10 10.62 7.62
C TRP A 38 4.63 11.04 7.70
N GLU A 39 4.34 12.19 7.11
CA GLU A 39 3.05 12.86 7.22
C GLU A 39 1.89 12.07 6.57
N VAL A 40 2.12 11.47 5.41
CA VAL A 40 1.08 10.70 4.71
C VAL A 40 0.86 9.34 5.37
N SER A 41 1.93 8.70 5.85
CA SER A 41 1.87 7.47 6.65
C SER A 41 1.04 7.65 7.91
N ALA A 42 1.25 8.77 8.62
CA ALA A 42 0.49 9.07 9.82
C ALA A 42 -1.00 9.25 9.50
N ARG A 43 -1.33 10.01 8.45
CA ARG A 43 -2.72 10.26 8.02
C ARG A 43 -3.45 8.99 7.61
N ILE A 44 -2.81 8.11 6.86
CA ILE A 44 -3.46 6.85 6.42
C ILE A 44 -3.70 5.90 7.61
N MET A 45 -2.76 5.86 8.57
CA MET A 45 -2.90 5.09 9.80
C MET A 45 -4.00 5.66 10.71
N GLU A 46 -4.07 6.99 10.86
CA GLU A 46 -5.16 7.67 11.58
C GLU A 46 -6.52 7.36 10.96
N HIS A 47 -6.59 7.37 9.62
CA HIS A 47 -7.83 7.01 8.93
C HIS A 47 -8.23 5.57 9.25
N TRP A 48 -7.29 4.62 9.22
CA TRP A 48 -7.54 3.25 9.65
C TRP A 48 -8.16 3.22 11.05
N PHE A 49 -7.53 3.88 12.04
CA PHE A 49 -8.04 3.94 13.43
C PHE A 49 -9.41 4.62 13.55
N SER A 50 -9.71 5.59 12.68
CA SER A 50 -10.97 6.35 12.72
C SER A 50 -12.21 5.56 12.27
N ILE A 51 -12.03 4.45 11.54
CA ILE A 51 -13.16 3.70 10.97
C ILE A 51 -13.98 3.03 12.09
N SER A 52 -15.24 3.48 12.17
CA SER A 52 -16.34 3.17 13.10
C SER A 52 -17.60 2.57 12.43
N PRO A 53 -18.10 1.33 12.64
CA PRO A 53 -17.57 0.19 13.41
C PRO A 53 -16.33 -0.43 12.76
N ALA A 54 -15.65 -1.32 13.47
CA ALA A 54 -14.48 -2.00 12.94
C ALA A 54 -14.81 -2.80 11.67
N TYR A 55 -13.92 -2.73 10.68
CA TYR A 55 -14.03 -3.51 9.45
C TYR A 55 -12.76 -4.35 9.22
N LYS A 56 -12.95 -5.67 9.17
CA LYS A 56 -11.89 -6.65 8.89
C LYS A 56 -12.09 -7.19 7.49
N MET A 57 -11.25 -6.77 6.57
CA MET A 57 -11.26 -7.31 5.22
C MET A 57 -10.86 -8.79 5.27
N ASN A 58 -11.60 -9.66 4.59
CA ASN A 58 -11.23 -11.06 4.45
C ASN A 58 -10.44 -11.28 3.14
N ILE A 59 -9.77 -12.43 3.02
CA ILE A 59 -8.90 -12.72 1.86
C ILE A 59 -9.67 -12.84 0.54
N ASP A 60 -10.93 -13.30 0.61
CA ASP A 60 -11.76 -13.50 -0.58
C ASP A 60 -12.33 -12.17 -1.08
N ASP A 61 -12.76 -11.28 -0.19
CA ASP A 61 -13.13 -9.89 -0.50
C ASP A 61 -11.94 -9.16 -1.14
N LYS A 62 -10.76 -9.25 -0.50
CA LYS A 62 -9.52 -8.66 -1.03
C LYS A 62 -9.25 -9.15 -2.44
N ARG A 63 -9.32 -10.47 -2.68
CA ARG A 63 -9.10 -11.05 -4.01
C ARG A 63 -10.16 -10.56 -5.00
N ALA A 64 -11.43 -10.66 -4.64
CA ALA A 64 -12.56 -10.29 -5.49
C ALA A 64 -12.47 -8.84 -5.95
N TYR A 65 -12.20 -7.91 -5.05
CA TYR A 65 -12.13 -6.48 -5.36
C TYR A 65 -10.82 -6.05 -6.03
N LEU A 66 -9.71 -6.78 -5.82
CA LEU A 66 -8.46 -6.53 -6.55
C LEU A 66 -8.54 -6.98 -8.02
N THR A 67 -9.35 -8.01 -8.34
CA THR A 67 -9.45 -8.59 -9.69
C THR A 67 -10.76 -8.31 -10.42
N GLY A 68 -11.83 -7.97 -9.69
CA GLY A 68 -13.18 -7.75 -10.23
C GLY A 68 -13.45 -6.31 -10.64
N ASP A 69 -14.73 -6.01 -10.88
CA ASP A 69 -15.17 -4.65 -11.22
C ASP A 69 -15.02 -3.73 -10.00
N PRO A 70 -14.14 -2.71 -10.05
CA PRO A 70 -13.87 -1.81 -8.93
C PRO A 70 -15.09 -0.98 -8.51
N ARG A 71 -16.11 -0.84 -9.37
CA ARG A 71 -17.35 -0.11 -9.07
C ARG A 71 -18.26 -0.86 -8.11
N LEU A 72 -17.98 -2.14 -7.86
CA LEU A 72 -18.69 -2.97 -6.89
C LEU A 72 -18.10 -2.88 -5.48
N ILE A 73 -16.95 -2.19 -5.32
CA ILE A 73 -16.36 -1.97 -4.00
C ILE A 73 -17.24 -0.96 -3.24
N PRO A 74 -17.71 -1.27 -2.03
CA PRO A 74 -18.50 -0.33 -1.25
C PRO A 74 -17.72 0.96 -0.99
N GLU A 75 -18.35 2.11 -1.19
CA GLU A 75 -17.69 3.42 -0.96
C GLU A 75 -17.18 3.58 0.47
N SER A 76 -17.84 2.95 1.45
CA SER A 76 -17.44 2.98 2.86
C SER A 76 -16.10 2.30 3.16
N VAL A 77 -15.56 1.51 2.22
CA VAL A 77 -14.26 0.84 2.36
C VAL A 77 -13.26 1.30 1.29
N VAL A 78 -13.48 2.48 0.71
CA VAL A 78 -12.60 3.10 -0.30
C VAL A 78 -12.15 4.47 0.19
N ASP A 79 -10.84 4.67 0.33
CA ASP A 79 -10.26 6.01 0.45
C ASP A 79 -9.71 6.48 -0.90
N LYS A 80 -10.13 7.69 -1.30
CA LYS A 80 -9.60 8.43 -2.46
C LYS A 80 -8.88 9.72 -2.05
N SER A 81 -8.77 10.01 -0.75
CA SER A 81 -8.50 11.35 -0.24
C SER A 81 -7.07 11.55 0.26
N ILE A 82 -6.41 10.49 0.74
CA ILE A 82 -5.13 10.61 1.45
C ILE A 82 -3.97 10.46 0.47
N ILE A 83 -3.92 9.36 -0.27
CA ILE A 83 -2.86 9.09 -1.23
C ILE A 83 -3.15 9.86 -2.52
N LYS A 84 -2.25 10.79 -2.86
CA LYS A 84 -2.32 11.57 -4.10
C LYS A 84 -1.12 11.30 -4.97
N MET A 85 -1.31 11.28 -6.29
CA MET A 85 -0.22 11.11 -7.23
C MET A 85 0.80 12.24 -7.15
N GLN A 86 0.38 13.46 -6.82
CA GLN A 86 1.32 14.57 -6.59
C GLN A 86 2.34 14.25 -5.47
N TRP A 87 1.90 13.62 -4.38
CA TRP A 87 2.78 13.14 -3.33
C TRP A 87 3.59 11.93 -3.80
N ALA A 88 2.93 10.95 -4.43
CA ALA A 88 3.57 9.71 -4.88
C ALA A 88 4.71 9.96 -5.90
N LEU A 89 4.57 10.98 -6.76
CA LEU A 89 5.57 11.37 -7.76
C LEU A 89 6.90 11.87 -7.17
N GLN A 90 6.97 12.11 -5.86
CA GLN A 90 8.21 12.48 -5.18
C GLN A 90 9.15 11.27 -4.96
N PHE A 91 8.65 10.05 -5.12
CA PHE A 91 9.37 8.82 -4.84
C PHE A 91 9.85 8.13 -6.12
N VAL A 92 11.09 7.66 -6.11
CA VAL A 92 11.75 7.03 -7.28
C VAL A 92 10.99 5.79 -7.77
N GLN A 93 10.40 5.02 -6.85
CA GLN A 93 9.57 3.86 -7.13
C GLN A 93 8.45 4.17 -8.12
N ILE A 94 7.82 5.34 -7.97
CA ILE A 94 6.71 5.78 -8.82
C ILE A 94 7.23 6.38 -10.12
N GLN A 95 8.32 7.14 -10.08
CA GLN A 95 8.94 7.70 -11.27
C GLN A 95 9.40 6.59 -12.23
N ASP A 96 10.12 5.60 -11.72
CA ASP A 96 10.60 4.43 -12.48
C ASP A 96 9.44 3.55 -12.96
N GLY A 97 8.42 3.38 -12.10
CA GLY A 97 7.21 2.64 -12.45
C GLY A 97 6.43 3.28 -13.59
N ILE A 98 6.27 4.62 -13.57
CA ILE A 98 5.66 5.38 -14.67
C ILE A 98 6.50 5.24 -15.93
N GLN A 99 7.82 5.38 -15.84
CA GLN A 99 8.69 5.24 -17.01
C GLN A 99 8.55 3.85 -17.65
N SER A 100 8.54 2.80 -16.83
CA SER A 100 8.39 1.41 -17.27
C SER A 100 7.03 1.16 -17.92
N LEU A 101 5.94 1.54 -17.23
CA LEU A 101 4.58 1.40 -17.77
C LEU A 101 4.39 2.19 -19.06
N SER A 102 4.95 3.40 -19.16
CA SER A 102 4.85 4.20 -20.39
C SER A 102 5.45 3.49 -21.60
N LYS A 103 6.52 2.70 -21.40
CA LYS A 103 7.17 1.96 -22.49
C LYS A 103 6.44 0.68 -22.86
N GLU A 104 5.79 0.03 -21.89
CA GLU A 104 5.30 -1.34 -22.03
C GLU A 104 3.78 -1.51 -21.86
N TRP A 105 3.03 -0.42 -21.71
CA TRP A 105 1.58 -0.51 -21.51
C TRP A 105 0.88 -1.26 -22.65
N ASN A 106 1.39 -1.13 -23.88
CA ASN A 106 0.89 -1.75 -25.11
C ASN A 106 1.50 -3.13 -25.37
N SER A 107 1.90 -3.85 -24.33
CA SER A 107 2.25 -5.27 -24.41
C SER A 107 1.09 -6.09 -25.03
N PRO A 108 1.32 -7.34 -25.50
CA PRO A 108 0.24 -8.16 -26.05
C PRO A 108 -0.96 -8.32 -25.11
N SER A 109 -0.72 -8.44 -23.79
CA SER A 109 -1.79 -8.49 -22.79
C SER A 109 -2.46 -7.14 -22.60
N GLY A 110 -1.72 -6.03 -22.62
CA GLY A 110 -2.29 -4.68 -22.52
C GLY A 110 -3.14 -4.29 -23.73
N ILE A 111 -2.73 -4.69 -24.94
CA ILE A 111 -3.55 -4.56 -26.15
C ILE A 111 -4.79 -5.44 -26.07
N ASN A 112 -4.68 -6.65 -25.54
CA ASN A 112 -5.85 -7.51 -25.33
C ASN A 112 -6.86 -6.89 -24.35
N GLU A 113 -6.37 -6.31 -23.26
CA GLU A 113 -7.21 -5.59 -22.30
C GLU A 113 -7.87 -4.37 -22.94
N LEU A 114 -7.11 -3.54 -23.67
CA LEU A 114 -7.65 -2.41 -24.44
C LEU A 114 -8.77 -2.85 -25.38
N ARG A 115 -8.57 -3.92 -26.16
CA ARG A 115 -9.62 -4.46 -27.03
C ARG A 115 -10.85 -4.90 -26.26
N THR A 116 -10.68 -5.51 -25.11
CA THR A 116 -11.78 -5.92 -24.24
C THR A 116 -12.57 -4.71 -23.75
N LYS A 117 -11.87 -3.65 -23.29
CA LYS A 117 -12.50 -2.38 -22.90
C LYS A 117 -13.27 -1.73 -24.05
N LEU A 118 -12.68 -1.69 -25.25
CA LEU A 118 -13.32 -1.14 -26.45
C LEU A 118 -14.58 -1.93 -26.83
N LYS A 119 -14.51 -3.28 -26.85
CA LYS A 119 -15.67 -4.14 -27.13
C LYS A 119 -16.80 -3.91 -26.11
N ASN A 120 -16.46 -3.80 -24.82
CA ASN A 120 -17.43 -3.49 -23.77
C ASN A 120 -18.05 -2.09 -23.92
N ALA A 121 -17.29 -1.15 -24.49
CA ALA A 121 -17.79 0.19 -24.86
C ALA A 121 -18.54 0.21 -26.21
N GLY A 122 -18.79 -0.96 -26.82
CA GLY A 122 -19.59 -1.09 -28.04
C GLY A 122 -18.79 -1.04 -29.35
N TRP A 123 -17.47 -1.20 -29.31
CA TRP A 123 -16.66 -1.25 -30.54
C TRP A 123 -16.91 -2.55 -31.29
N ASN A 124 -17.27 -2.45 -32.57
CA ASN A 124 -17.60 -3.58 -33.45
C ASN A 124 -16.62 -3.76 -34.62
N GLY A 125 -15.48 -3.03 -34.59
CA GLY A 125 -14.47 -3.03 -35.65
C GLY A 125 -14.65 -1.94 -36.71
N ASN A 126 -15.85 -1.38 -36.87
CA ASN A 126 -16.15 -0.40 -37.93
C ASN A 126 -16.59 0.96 -37.38
N ASN A 127 -17.08 1.02 -36.15
CA ASN A 127 -17.51 2.25 -35.50
C ASN A 127 -16.36 2.95 -34.72
N SER A 128 -16.53 4.25 -34.51
CA SER A 128 -15.69 5.01 -33.58
C SER A 128 -16.22 4.87 -32.16
N VAL A 129 -15.34 4.51 -31.23
CA VAL A 129 -15.60 4.39 -29.80
C VAL A 129 -14.50 5.10 -29.04
N ARG A 130 -14.89 5.83 -28.01
CA ARG A 130 -14.00 6.62 -27.17
C ARG A 130 -14.03 6.09 -25.73
N ILE A 131 -12.87 6.07 -25.08
CA ILE A 131 -12.71 5.64 -23.69
C ILE A 131 -11.79 6.59 -22.91
N GLY A 132 -11.89 6.55 -21.58
CA GLY A 132 -10.96 7.24 -20.69
C GLY A 132 -11.26 8.71 -20.41
N ASP A 133 -12.47 9.20 -20.73
CA ASP A 133 -12.86 10.61 -20.52
C ASP A 133 -13.26 10.96 -19.08
N SER A 134 -13.60 9.95 -18.26
CA SER A 134 -13.91 10.15 -16.85
C SER A 134 -12.70 10.65 -16.06
N ASN A 135 -12.96 11.24 -14.90
CA ASN A 135 -11.96 11.54 -13.87
C ASN A 135 -12.15 10.67 -12.62
N ASP A 136 -13.19 9.83 -12.56
CA ASP A 136 -13.36 8.89 -11.46
C ASP A 136 -12.47 7.66 -11.65
N THR A 137 -11.63 7.37 -10.66
CA THR A 137 -10.65 6.27 -10.75
C THR A 137 -11.28 4.89 -10.82
N LEU A 138 -12.45 4.66 -10.21
CA LEU A 138 -13.13 3.36 -10.27
C LEU A 138 -13.71 3.13 -11.67
N GLU A 139 -14.34 4.15 -12.24
CA GLU A 139 -14.84 4.11 -13.61
C GLU A 139 -13.70 3.90 -14.61
N LEU A 140 -12.60 4.65 -14.48
CA LEU A 140 -11.43 4.50 -15.35
C LEU A 140 -10.79 3.11 -15.22
N GLU A 141 -10.69 2.55 -14.01
CA GLU A 141 -10.19 1.19 -13.84
C GLU A 141 -11.07 0.16 -14.55
N ALA A 142 -12.40 0.31 -14.46
CA ALA A 142 -13.33 -0.59 -15.14
C ALA A 142 -13.27 -0.46 -16.67
N THR A 143 -13.11 0.76 -17.18
CA THR A 143 -13.41 1.10 -18.59
C THR A 143 -12.18 1.42 -19.45
N ALA A 144 -11.03 1.74 -18.86
CA ALA A 144 -9.89 2.28 -19.60
C ALA A 144 -8.51 1.82 -19.09
N GLN A 145 -8.44 1.06 -18.00
CA GLN A 145 -7.18 0.47 -17.51
C GLN A 145 -6.74 -0.65 -18.44
N VAL A 146 -5.46 -0.61 -18.83
CA VAL A 146 -4.91 -1.52 -19.84
C VAL A 146 -3.67 -2.25 -19.35
N ASN A 147 -2.87 -1.66 -18.47
CA ASN A 147 -1.70 -2.34 -17.89
C ASN A 147 -1.42 -1.91 -16.45
N ARG A 148 -0.59 -2.68 -15.74
CA ARG A 148 -0.25 -2.49 -14.32
C ARG A 148 1.14 -3.04 -14.01
N LEU A 149 1.75 -2.47 -12.98
CA LEU A 149 3.07 -2.83 -12.49
C LEU A 149 3.08 -2.78 -10.96
N LYS A 150 3.82 -3.68 -10.32
CA LYS A 150 4.12 -3.57 -8.88
C LYS A 150 5.31 -2.64 -8.70
N VAL A 151 5.21 -1.71 -7.77
CA VAL A 151 6.25 -0.73 -7.42
C VAL A 151 6.54 -0.81 -5.93
N GLY A 152 7.78 -0.47 -5.56
CA GLY A 152 8.30 -0.68 -4.22
C GLY A 152 8.93 -2.06 -4.03
N ASP A 153 9.84 -2.15 -3.06
CA ASP A 153 10.47 -3.39 -2.64
C ASP A 153 10.62 -3.48 -1.12
N TYR A 154 10.69 -4.70 -0.58
CA TYR A 154 10.94 -4.94 0.84
C TYR A 154 12.28 -4.34 1.30
N LEU A 155 13.25 -4.17 0.39
CA LEU A 155 14.58 -3.61 0.66
C LEU A 155 14.66 -2.09 0.56
N ASP A 156 13.59 -1.39 0.13
CA ASP A 156 13.55 0.07 0.02
C ASP A 156 13.76 0.82 1.35
N ASP A 157 14.35 2.00 1.29
CA ASP A 157 14.56 2.83 2.49
C ASP A 157 13.26 3.12 3.24
N LEU A 158 13.34 3.12 4.58
CA LEU A 158 12.22 3.48 5.42
C LEU A 158 11.98 4.99 5.33
N ASN A 159 10.87 5.36 4.71
CA ASN A 159 10.42 6.73 4.53
C ASN A 159 8.88 6.79 4.54
N ASP A 160 8.32 7.97 4.26
CA ASP A 160 6.87 8.17 4.23
C ASP A 160 6.16 7.31 3.17
N TRP A 161 6.81 6.99 2.05
CA TRP A 161 6.25 6.02 1.08
C TRP A 161 6.17 4.61 1.68
N TYR A 162 7.24 4.18 2.33
CA TYR A 162 7.31 2.86 2.95
C TYR A 162 6.28 2.69 4.08
N GLY A 163 6.12 3.71 4.92
CA GLY A 163 5.15 3.70 6.02
C GLY A 163 3.68 3.78 5.55
N ALA A 164 3.42 4.43 4.42
CA ALA A 164 2.06 4.61 3.92
C ALA A 164 1.57 3.44 3.05
N ILE A 165 2.41 2.92 2.16
CA ILE A 165 2.01 1.86 1.21
C ILE A 165 3.10 0.79 1.05
N GLY A 166 4.38 1.16 1.06
CA GLY A 166 5.49 0.22 0.88
C GLY A 166 5.55 -0.36 -0.52
N ASN A 167 4.71 -1.36 -0.78
CA ASN A 167 4.54 -1.98 -2.09
C ASN A 167 3.15 -1.64 -2.62
N ALA A 168 3.08 -1.07 -3.83
CA ALA A 168 1.84 -0.64 -4.44
C ALA A 168 1.60 -1.31 -5.81
N THR A 169 0.36 -1.37 -6.28
CA THR A 169 0.08 -1.55 -7.72
C THR A 169 -0.13 -0.21 -8.40
N LEU A 170 0.85 0.19 -9.21
CA LEU A 170 0.73 1.29 -10.16
C LEU A 170 0.00 0.79 -11.41
N LYS A 171 -0.96 1.56 -11.90
CA LYS A 171 -1.79 1.20 -13.05
C LYS A 171 -1.76 2.31 -14.08
N ILE A 172 -1.93 1.93 -15.34
CA ILE A 172 -2.08 2.86 -16.46
C ILE A 172 -3.45 2.68 -17.13
N VAL A 173 -4.12 3.81 -17.34
CA VAL A 173 -5.30 3.96 -18.19
C VAL A 173 -4.94 4.75 -19.44
N VAL A 174 -5.70 4.52 -20.52
CA VAL A 174 -5.54 5.29 -21.76
C VAL A 174 -6.81 6.07 -22.07
N ARG A 175 -6.63 7.30 -22.53
CA ARG A 175 -7.71 8.12 -23.10
C ARG A 175 -7.50 8.23 -24.59
N GLY A 176 -8.54 7.99 -25.37
CA GLY A 176 -8.44 7.99 -26.82
C GLY A 176 -9.67 7.43 -27.50
N GLN A 177 -9.59 7.30 -28.83
CA GLN A 177 -10.70 6.82 -29.66
C GLN A 177 -10.25 5.90 -30.79
N THR A 178 -11.15 5.02 -31.22
CA THR A 178 -10.92 4.19 -32.41
C THR A 178 -11.14 4.98 -33.69
N GLN A 179 -10.37 4.63 -34.73
CA GLN A 179 -10.51 5.14 -36.08
C GLN A 179 -10.27 4.00 -37.08
N VAL A 180 -11.05 3.95 -38.15
CA VAL A 180 -10.82 3.08 -39.29
C VAL A 180 -10.03 3.87 -40.34
N LYS A 181 -8.89 3.32 -40.78
CA LYS A 181 -8.08 3.89 -41.85
C LYS A 181 -8.69 3.58 -43.23
N ASN A 182 -8.22 4.29 -44.25
CA ASN A 182 -8.66 4.11 -45.63
C ASN A 182 -8.40 2.68 -46.17
N ASP A 183 -7.41 1.98 -45.63
CA ASP A 183 -7.10 0.58 -45.97
C ASP A 183 -7.98 -0.45 -45.23
N GLY A 184 -8.95 0.02 -44.45
CA GLY A 184 -9.86 -0.80 -43.63
C GLY A 184 -9.27 -1.24 -42.30
N SER A 185 -7.99 -0.95 -42.01
CA SER A 185 -7.39 -1.29 -40.70
C SER A 185 -7.92 -0.39 -39.59
N SER A 186 -8.12 -0.97 -38.41
CA SER A 186 -8.53 -0.22 -37.22
C SER A 186 -7.32 0.17 -36.38
N ILE A 187 -7.35 1.41 -35.88
CA ILE A 187 -6.38 1.92 -34.92
C ILE A 187 -7.09 2.51 -33.71
N PHE A 188 -6.37 2.55 -32.59
CA PHE A 188 -6.71 3.37 -31.44
C PHE A 188 -5.75 4.55 -31.39
N LEU A 189 -6.30 5.77 -31.45
CA LEU A 189 -5.56 7.01 -31.26
C LEU A 189 -5.51 7.34 -29.77
N VAL A 190 -4.33 7.24 -29.17
CA VAL A 190 -4.11 7.54 -27.76
C VAL A 190 -3.78 9.03 -27.61
N GLU A 191 -4.56 9.73 -26.80
CA GLU A 191 -4.37 11.15 -26.51
C GLU A 191 -3.57 11.33 -25.23
N LYS A 192 -3.91 10.57 -24.19
CA LYS A 192 -3.28 10.67 -22.87
C LYS A 192 -3.10 9.32 -22.22
N TYR A 193 -2.05 9.25 -21.41
CA TYR A 193 -1.83 8.21 -20.41
C TYR A 193 -2.23 8.75 -19.05
N GLY A 194 -2.96 7.95 -18.28
CA GLY A 194 -3.30 8.27 -16.89
C GLY A 194 -2.69 7.23 -15.96
N TYR A 195 -2.01 7.66 -14.90
CA TYR A 195 -1.42 6.77 -13.89
C TYR A 195 -2.09 6.97 -12.55
N TYR A 196 -2.32 5.87 -11.85
CA TYR A 196 -2.89 5.89 -10.50
C TYR A 196 -2.44 4.66 -9.72
N ILE A 197 -2.54 4.77 -8.40
CA ILE A 197 -2.25 3.70 -7.46
C ILE A 197 -3.58 3.09 -7.01
N LYS A 198 -3.62 1.76 -6.99
CA LYS A 198 -4.62 0.98 -6.25
C LYS A 198 -3.91 0.00 -5.34
N ASP A 199 -4.21 0.02 -4.06
CA ASP A 199 -3.83 -1.05 -3.14
C ASP A 199 -4.85 -1.21 -2.01
N THR A 200 -4.55 -2.09 -1.06
CA THR A 200 -5.30 -2.25 0.18
C THR A 200 -4.45 -1.83 1.37
N TYR A 201 -5.03 -1.07 2.29
CA TYR A 201 -4.45 -0.80 3.60
C TYR A 201 -5.13 -1.73 4.61
N ASP A 202 -4.50 -2.87 4.85
CA ASP A 202 -5.06 -3.95 5.67
C ASP A 202 -3.99 -4.68 6.48
N PHE A 203 -4.42 -5.28 7.59
CA PHE A 203 -3.56 -6.06 8.47
C PHE A 203 -3.85 -7.56 8.36
N LEU A 204 -4.04 -8.07 7.13
CA LEU A 204 -4.09 -9.52 6.87
C LEU A 204 -2.69 -10.12 6.96
N SER A 205 -2.53 -11.25 7.66
CA SER A 205 -1.25 -11.97 7.66
C SER A 205 -1.18 -12.92 6.47
N ALA A 206 -0.13 -12.78 5.66
CA ALA A 206 0.12 -13.72 4.57
C ALA A 206 0.36 -15.14 5.11
N ARG A 207 -0.04 -16.16 4.32
CA ARG A 207 0.08 -17.58 4.69
C ARG A 207 1.50 -17.98 5.11
N LYS A 208 2.54 -17.33 4.55
CA LYS A 208 3.95 -17.54 4.92
C LYS A 208 4.22 -17.32 6.42
N TRP A 209 3.48 -16.42 7.06
CA TRP A 209 3.57 -16.13 8.49
C TRP A 209 2.73 -17.12 9.31
N SER A 210 1.56 -17.50 8.79
CA SER A 210 0.67 -18.47 9.43
C SER A 210 1.31 -19.87 9.59
N PHE A 211 2.19 -20.28 8.66
CA PHE A 211 2.91 -21.56 8.76
C PHE A 211 3.83 -21.68 9.97
N TRP A 212 4.30 -20.55 10.52
CA TRP A 212 5.11 -20.50 11.74
C TRP A 212 4.30 -20.09 12.98
N GLY A 213 2.96 -20.09 12.88
CA GLY A 213 2.07 -19.55 13.92
C GLY A 213 2.24 -18.05 14.17
N GLY A 214 2.92 -17.33 13.26
CA GLY A 214 3.32 -15.94 13.42
C GLY A 214 2.39 -14.96 12.69
N SER A 215 2.37 -13.73 13.20
CA SER A 215 1.82 -12.56 12.53
C SER A 215 2.94 -11.83 11.77
N GLU A 216 2.61 -11.18 10.65
CA GLU A 216 3.58 -10.34 9.93
C GLU A 216 4.11 -9.21 10.83
N PRO A 217 5.44 -9.03 10.95
CA PRO A 217 6.04 -7.90 11.66
C PRO A 217 5.93 -6.61 10.84
N LEU A 218 5.59 -5.51 11.52
CA LEU A 218 5.41 -4.16 10.95
C LEU A 218 6.48 -3.17 11.44
N GLY A 219 7.57 -3.69 11.99
CA GLY A 219 8.67 -2.92 12.54
C GLY A 219 8.68 -2.87 14.06
N ILE A 220 9.66 -2.13 14.58
CA ILE A 220 9.90 -1.97 16.01
C ILE A 220 9.82 -0.48 16.32
N TRP A 221 8.85 -0.12 17.14
CA TRP A 221 8.35 1.24 17.30
C TRP A 221 8.53 1.75 18.73
N SER A 222 8.78 3.05 18.84
CA SER A 222 8.72 3.81 20.08
C SER A 222 7.96 5.11 19.84
N LYS A 223 7.73 5.88 20.91
CA LYS A 223 7.15 7.23 20.81
C LYS A 223 7.97 8.19 19.95
N ASN A 224 9.21 7.87 19.63
CA ASN A 224 10.13 8.71 18.86
C ASN A 224 10.31 8.26 17.41
N GLY A 225 9.70 7.14 17.01
CA GLY A 225 9.80 6.61 15.66
C GLY A 225 10.03 5.10 15.62
N ALA A 226 10.25 4.59 14.41
CA ALA A 226 10.62 3.20 14.14
C ALA A 226 12.14 3.03 14.03
N LEU A 227 12.64 1.87 14.46
CA LEU A 227 14.00 1.45 14.18
C LEU A 227 14.23 1.26 12.68
N ASN A 228 15.44 1.57 12.21
CA ASN A 228 15.82 1.24 10.85
C ASN A 228 15.99 -0.28 10.65
N LYS A 229 16.24 -0.72 9.41
CA LYS A 229 16.32 -2.16 9.09
C LYS A 229 17.46 -2.88 9.80
N VAL A 230 18.62 -2.23 9.92
CA VAL A 230 19.80 -2.81 10.59
C VAL A 230 19.52 -2.97 12.08
N GLU A 231 19.00 -1.92 12.72
CA GLU A 231 18.62 -1.93 14.12
C GLU A 231 17.50 -2.95 14.40
N SER A 232 16.52 -3.06 13.50
CA SER A 232 15.45 -4.04 13.59
C SER A 232 15.97 -5.48 13.52
N ALA A 233 16.93 -5.76 12.63
CA ALA A 233 17.57 -7.08 12.55
C ALA A 233 18.31 -7.43 13.85
N ILE A 234 19.12 -6.49 14.36
CA ILE A 234 19.84 -6.65 15.63
C ILE A 234 18.85 -6.87 16.80
N TYR A 235 17.75 -6.13 16.83
CA TYR A 235 16.70 -6.29 17.83
C TYR A 235 16.09 -7.69 17.79
N PHE A 236 15.64 -8.16 16.62
CA PHE A 236 15.01 -9.47 16.49
C PHE A 236 15.96 -10.63 16.78
N GLU A 237 17.23 -10.52 16.36
CA GLU A 237 18.28 -11.48 16.73
C GLU A 237 18.47 -11.51 18.24
N SER A 238 18.64 -10.36 18.87
CA SER A 238 18.81 -10.25 20.33
C SER A 238 17.61 -10.77 21.11
N TYR A 239 16.40 -10.54 20.59
CA TYR A 239 15.16 -11.06 21.17
C TYR A 239 15.10 -12.59 21.07
N SER A 240 15.45 -13.15 19.91
CA SER A 240 15.46 -14.60 19.69
C SER A 240 16.50 -15.32 20.56
N LEU A 241 17.63 -14.66 20.85
CA LEU A 241 18.69 -15.16 21.74
C LEU A 241 18.40 -14.88 23.23
N LEU A 242 17.22 -14.35 23.58
CA LEU A 242 16.83 -14.02 24.96
C LEU A 242 17.78 -13.01 25.65
N HIS A 243 18.45 -12.16 24.87
CA HIS A 243 19.38 -11.14 25.37
C HIS A 243 18.65 -9.90 25.93
N TYR A 244 17.70 -10.11 26.85
CA TYR A 244 16.83 -9.05 27.38
C TYR A 244 17.60 -7.90 28.04
N GLY A 245 18.74 -8.18 28.68
CA GLY A 245 19.60 -7.14 29.23
C GLY A 245 20.21 -6.22 28.16
N TYR A 246 20.54 -6.75 26.98
CA TYR A 246 21.01 -5.95 25.85
C TYR A 246 19.86 -5.11 25.27
N LEU A 247 18.70 -5.73 25.04
CA LEU A 247 17.50 -5.05 24.56
C LEU A 247 17.11 -3.88 25.48
N ALA A 248 17.05 -4.10 26.79
CA ALA A 248 16.70 -3.06 27.76
C ALA A 248 17.68 -1.88 27.79
N ARG A 249 18.98 -2.11 27.50
CA ARG A 249 19.99 -1.05 27.46
C ARG A 249 20.04 -0.32 26.12
N LYS A 250 19.84 -1.02 25.01
CA LYS A 250 20.06 -0.49 23.66
C LYS A 250 18.78 0.00 22.98
N PHE A 251 17.65 -0.66 23.26
CA PHE A 251 16.36 -0.45 22.61
C PHE A 251 15.25 -0.19 23.64
N SER A 252 15.57 0.51 24.73
CA SER A 252 14.59 0.87 25.75
C SER A 252 13.45 1.68 25.14
N GLY A 253 12.20 1.31 25.46
CA GLY A 253 10.99 1.97 24.94
C GLY A 253 10.59 1.57 23.51
N TYR A 254 11.36 0.70 22.86
CA TYR A 254 10.99 0.13 21.56
C TYR A 254 10.28 -1.21 21.73
N VAL A 255 9.20 -1.40 20.98
CA VAL A 255 8.39 -2.63 20.99
C VAL A 255 8.11 -3.10 19.57
N PRO A 256 8.13 -4.42 19.29
CA PRO A 256 7.75 -4.95 17.99
C PRO A 256 6.24 -4.82 17.80
N VAL A 257 5.82 -4.40 16.61
CA VAL A 257 4.40 -4.28 16.22
C VAL A 257 4.12 -5.31 15.13
N PHE A 258 2.95 -5.93 15.19
CA PHE A 258 2.51 -6.95 14.23
C PHE A 258 1.10 -6.70 13.73
N ASN A 259 0.73 -7.29 12.57
CA ASN A 259 -0.65 -7.26 12.07
C ASN A 259 -1.68 -7.71 13.12
N SER A 260 -1.34 -8.70 13.96
CA SER A 260 -2.22 -9.20 15.02
C SER A 260 -2.53 -8.16 16.10
N ASP A 261 -1.68 -7.15 16.32
CA ASP A 261 -1.94 -6.08 17.29
C ASP A 261 -3.06 -5.16 16.82
N PHE A 262 -3.12 -4.87 15.51
CA PHE A 262 -4.24 -4.17 14.88
C PHE A 262 -5.55 -4.98 14.96
N ARG A 263 -5.48 -6.30 14.81
CA ARG A 263 -6.66 -7.16 15.00
C ARG A 263 -7.17 -7.15 16.44
N LYS A 264 -6.27 -7.25 17.42
CA LYS A 264 -6.60 -7.10 18.85
C LYS A 264 -7.23 -5.74 19.14
N TRP A 265 -6.75 -4.67 18.48
CA TRP A 265 -7.36 -3.34 18.61
C TRP A 265 -8.81 -3.34 18.13
N GLN A 266 -9.09 -3.88 16.95
CA GLN A 266 -10.46 -3.99 16.42
C GLN A 266 -11.37 -4.79 17.34
N ASP A 267 -10.89 -5.92 17.86
CA ASP A 267 -11.66 -6.76 18.80
C ASP A 267 -11.98 -6.04 20.11
N LYS A 268 -11.05 -5.22 20.61
CA LYS A 268 -11.20 -4.52 21.89
C LYS A 268 -12.03 -3.24 21.77
N HIS A 269 -11.88 -2.49 20.68
CA HIS A 269 -12.42 -1.13 20.58
C HIS A 269 -13.56 -0.99 19.57
N ASN A 270 -13.85 -2.03 18.76
CA ASN A 270 -14.80 -1.97 17.65
C ASN A 270 -14.58 -0.74 16.74
N SER A 271 -13.31 -0.39 16.56
CA SER A 271 -12.81 0.65 15.65
C SER A 271 -11.53 0.16 14.99
N GLY A 272 -11.09 0.82 13.92
CA GLY A 272 -10.06 0.27 13.05
C GLY A 272 -10.70 -0.41 11.86
N GLY A 273 -10.35 -0.02 10.64
CA GLY A 273 -10.97 -0.57 9.44
C GLY A 273 -9.98 -0.72 8.30
N ASP A 274 -9.91 -1.91 7.72
CA ASP A 274 -9.17 -2.12 6.47
C ASP A 274 -9.88 -1.39 5.31
N PHE A 275 -9.16 -0.92 4.29
CA PHE A 275 -9.80 -0.25 3.17
C PHE A 275 -8.98 -0.35 1.88
N PHE A 276 -9.62 -0.05 0.76
CA PHE A 276 -8.97 0.13 -0.53
C PHE A 276 -8.49 1.57 -0.67
N VAL A 277 -7.26 1.71 -1.09
CA VAL A 277 -6.62 2.98 -1.40
C VAL A 277 -6.67 3.17 -2.90
N PHE A 278 -7.21 4.31 -3.34
CA PHE A 278 -7.11 4.78 -4.71
C PHE A 278 -6.51 6.18 -4.72
N SER A 279 -5.48 6.41 -5.53
CA SER A 279 -5.05 7.78 -5.79
C SER A 279 -5.99 8.49 -6.76
N ASP A 280 -5.78 9.81 -6.91
CA ASP A 280 -6.20 10.52 -8.12
C ASP A 280 -5.38 10.07 -9.34
N VAL A 281 -5.79 10.50 -10.53
CA VAL A 281 -5.10 10.15 -11.78
C VAL A 281 -4.13 11.24 -12.18
N TYR A 282 -2.88 10.86 -12.38
CA TYR A 282 -1.87 11.69 -13.01
C TYR A 282 -1.90 11.52 -14.53
N TRP A 283 -2.35 12.55 -15.24
CA TRP A 283 -2.47 12.53 -16.70
C TRP A 283 -1.27 13.17 -17.39
N VAL A 284 -0.76 12.50 -18.42
CA VAL A 284 0.27 13.02 -19.34
C VAL A 284 -0.16 12.81 -20.79
N THR A 285 0.31 13.67 -21.68
CA THR A 285 0.09 13.50 -23.12
C THR A 285 0.85 12.28 -23.64
N ALA A 286 0.20 11.46 -24.47
CA ALA A 286 0.85 10.30 -25.07
C ALA A 286 2.00 10.75 -26.03
N PRO A 287 3.17 10.09 -25.99
CA PRO A 287 4.25 10.37 -26.94
C PRO A 287 3.81 10.12 -28.38
N ARG A 288 4.28 10.95 -29.32
CA ARG A 288 3.92 10.84 -30.76
C ARG A 288 4.26 9.49 -31.37
N GLU A 289 5.23 8.77 -30.83
CA GLU A 289 5.66 7.46 -31.33
C GLU A 289 4.74 6.32 -30.88
N GLN A 290 3.90 6.55 -29.87
CA GLN A 290 3.03 5.55 -29.25
C GLN A 290 1.55 5.96 -29.22
N ASN A 291 1.20 7.05 -29.89
CA ASN A 291 -0.17 7.57 -29.92
C ASN A 291 -1.06 6.87 -30.97
N ILE A 292 -0.51 5.98 -31.80
CA ILE A 292 -1.25 5.19 -32.78
C ILE A 292 -0.99 3.72 -32.50
N ILE A 293 -2.05 3.00 -32.12
CA ILE A 293 -1.98 1.58 -31.80
C ILE A 293 -2.84 0.81 -32.79
N ALA A 294 -2.25 -0.15 -33.51
CA ALA A 294 -3.01 -1.06 -34.34
C ALA A 294 -3.89 -1.96 -33.45
N ILE A 295 -5.16 -2.08 -33.79
CA ILE A 295 -6.11 -2.94 -33.09
C ILE A 295 -6.87 -3.80 -34.10
N GLU A 296 -7.05 -5.08 -33.77
CA GLU A 296 -7.86 -6.00 -34.57
C GLU A 296 -9.11 -6.40 -33.79
N TYR A 297 -10.24 -6.49 -34.47
CA TYR A 297 -11.51 -6.85 -33.83
C TYR A 297 -11.58 -8.31 -33.35
N LYS A 298 -10.70 -9.20 -33.81
CA LYS A 298 -10.68 -10.64 -33.45
C LYS A 298 -10.89 -10.87 -31.96
#